data_AF-A0A7K4FQ88-F1
#
_entry.id   AF-A0A7K4FQ88-F1
#
_cell.length_a   1.000
_cell.length_b   1.000
_cell.length_c   1.000
_cell.angle_alpha   90.00
_cell.angle_beta   90.00
_cell.angle_gamma   90.00
#
_symmetry.space_group_name_H-M   'P 1'
#
loop_
_entity.id
_entity.type
_entity.pdbx_description
1 polymer ?
#
loop_
_entity_poly.entity_id
_entity_poly.type
_entity_poly.pdbx_seq_one_letter_code
_entity_poly.pdbx_strand_id
1 'polypeptide(L)'
;MNGFLYDIKRTITGKFTIILIVLLVLVTAASAYGAGVSSDYAHPGNTAIVMPYINQTGNSVNITDYVINGYGDPVSGLHITSSLYYNLNNSLIKHFSGTTNGTGYVHFSIKNLSTNLTYRYNEYYRDGIALVGSNNTMNYYNGQNILINDAFTFAAPYYSINFNDSKYPLYAVNLKDKSDPALVSTMIYNPDYKSTDSPDVYYNTSSTLLNTDHFNKTNTVYIGKVNSNRFIVTPPLKTADAGKSVNIYIVNSTGAVIVPFLNYEYTYIKPGSILQDELAIFFGVLLIPIMGIFSAYFYYSKDKTSGVLESIIVRPITKGKLMMSRFAGNSVSFLAGLLIALGLADFILYHYTGVFISSGTFLTILLGYLVEIIGFAGIIYLVS
;
A
#
# COMPACT_ATOMS: atom_id res chain seq x y z
N MET A 1 42.95 25.31 11.52
CA MET A 1 42.05 24.57 10.62
C MET A 1 42.33 23.07 10.59
N ASN A 2 43.60 22.65 10.48
CA ASN A 2 43.97 21.23 10.35
C ASN A 2 43.52 20.33 11.53
N GLY A 3 43.49 20.83 12.76
CA GLY A 3 43.05 20.06 13.93
C GLY A 3 41.56 19.69 13.92
N PHE A 4 40.70 20.59 13.44
CA PHE A 4 39.26 20.36 13.35
C PHE A 4 38.93 19.30 12.29
N LEU A 5 39.54 19.41 11.10
CA LEU A 5 39.41 18.40 10.04
C LEU A 5 39.98 17.05 10.46
N TYR A 6 41.08 17.05 11.23
CA TYR A 6 41.65 15.83 11.80
C TYR A 6 40.66 15.12 12.74
N ASP A 7 40.00 15.86 13.63
CA ASP A 7 39.02 15.27 14.55
C ASP A 7 37.79 14.72 13.81
N ILE A 8 37.28 15.43 12.80
CA ILE A 8 36.21 14.93 11.93
C ILE A 8 36.64 13.62 11.26
N LYS A 9 37.80 13.62 10.59
CA LYS A 9 38.34 12.42 9.93
C LYS A 9 38.52 11.27 10.91
N ARG A 10 39.09 11.53 12.09
CA ARG A 10 39.29 10.53 13.16
C ARG A 10 37.97 9.97 13.66
N THR A 11 36.92 10.79 13.75
CA THR A 11 35.59 10.38 14.23
C THR A 11 34.91 9.48 13.20
N ILE A 12 34.91 9.90 11.93
CA ILE A 12 34.33 9.12 10.82
C ILE A 12 35.05 7.78 10.65
N THR A 13 36.38 7.76 10.76
CA THR A 13 37.20 6.54 10.63
C THR A 13 37.32 5.73 11.93
N GLY A 14 36.70 6.19 13.01
CA GLY A 14 36.71 5.49 14.29
C GLY A 14 35.94 4.17 14.20
N LYS A 15 36.55 3.07 14.65
CA LYS A 15 35.92 1.73 14.63
C LYS A 15 34.51 1.73 15.23
N PHE A 16 34.32 2.48 16.32
CA PHE A 16 33.02 2.59 16.98
C PHE A 16 31.98 3.31 16.11
N THR A 17 32.33 4.46 15.49
CA THR A 17 31.43 5.14 14.54
C THR A 17 31.11 4.27 13.34
N ILE A 18 32.09 3.54 12.80
CA ILE A 18 31.86 2.62 11.68
C ILE A 18 30.85 1.54 12.10
N ILE A 19 30.99 0.94 13.28
CA ILE A 19 30.03 -0.05 13.81
C ILE A 19 28.63 0.58 13.96
N LEU A 20 28.53 1.79 14.48
CA LEU A 20 27.25 2.50 14.59
C LEU A 20 26.61 2.77 13.24
N ILE A 21 27.39 3.22 12.25
CA ILE A 21 26.89 3.45 10.88
C ILE A 21 26.40 2.14 10.27
N VAL A 22 27.15 1.04 10.42
CA VAL A 22 26.73 -0.28 9.94
C VAL A 22 25.44 -0.73 10.61
N LEU A 23 25.33 -0.58 11.93
CA LEU A 23 24.10 -0.93 12.65
C LEU A 23 22.91 -0.09 12.18
N LEU A 24 23.10 1.22 12.03
CA LEU A 24 22.09 2.14 11.51
C LEU A 24 21.60 1.69 10.13
N VAL A 25 22.53 1.43 9.21
CA VAL A 25 22.23 0.96 7.85
C VAL A 25 21.47 -0.36 7.88
N LEU A 26 21.91 -1.33 8.69
CA LEU A 26 21.25 -2.64 8.80
C LEU A 26 19.84 -2.53 9.35
N VAL A 27 19.62 -1.74 10.40
CA VAL A 27 18.30 -1.54 10.99
C VAL A 27 17.39 -0.82 10.00
N THR A 28 17.82 0.29 9.39
CA THR A 28 16.98 0.99 8.40
C THR A 28 16.68 0.12 7.20
N ALA A 29 17.65 -0.67 6.72
CA ALA A 29 17.42 -1.63 5.64
C ALA A 29 16.43 -2.73 6.04
N ALA A 30 16.54 -3.26 7.27
CA ALA A 30 15.61 -4.26 7.79
C ALA A 30 14.20 -3.67 7.98
N SER A 31 14.08 -2.43 8.46
CA SER A 31 12.80 -1.72 8.55
C SER A 31 12.21 -1.45 7.17
N ALA A 32 13.02 -1.03 6.19
CA ALA A 32 12.57 -0.83 4.81
C ALA A 32 12.16 -2.15 4.14
N TYR A 33 12.88 -3.24 4.42
CA TYR A 33 12.51 -4.57 3.97
C TYR A 33 11.21 -5.05 4.64
N GLY A 34 11.09 -4.85 5.95
CA GLY A 34 9.88 -5.16 6.72
C GLY A 34 8.69 -4.39 6.17
N ALA A 35 8.80 -3.07 6.08
CA ALA A 35 7.84 -2.16 5.45
C ALA A 35 7.43 -2.63 4.04
N GLY A 36 8.42 -3.02 3.23
CA GLY A 36 8.21 -3.63 1.94
C GLY A 36 7.34 -4.87 2.10
N VAL A 37 7.86 -5.92 2.72
CA VAL A 37 7.22 -7.25 2.72
C VAL A 37 5.90 -7.33 3.48
N SER A 38 5.79 -6.68 4.62
CA SER A 38 4.60 -6.71 5.49
C SER A 38 3.44 -5.91 4.94
N SER A 39 3.72 -4.95 4.05
CA SER A 39 2.66 -4.18 3.46
C SER A 39 1.87 -4.99 2.44
N ASP A 40 0.54 -4.93 2.56
CA ASP A 40 -0.35 -5.31 1.45
C ASP A 40 0.00 -4.51 0.17
N TYR A 41 0.69 -3.37 0.34
CA TYR A 41 1.27 -2.57 -0.73
C TYR A 41 2.33 -3.33 -1.56
N ALA A 42 3.06 -4.31 -1.01
CA ALA A 42 4.09 -5.06 -1.76
C ALA A 42 3.64 -6.43 -2.25
N HIS A 43 2.69 -7.08 -1.56
CA HIS A 43 2.23 -8.44 -1.89
C HIS A 43 0.72 -8.56 -2.18
N PRO A 44 0.15 -7.82 -3.15
CA PRO A 44 -1.23 -8.04 -3.59
C PRO A 44 -1.53 -9.47 -4.05
N GLY A 45 -0.51 -10.28 -4.34
CA GLY A 45 -0.69 -11.69 -4.69
C GLY A 45 -1.27 -12.55 -3.56
N ASN A 46 -1.11 -12.13 -2.30
CA ASN A 46 -1.58 -12.87 -1.12
C ASN A 46 -2.97 -12.44 -0.65
N THR A 47 -3.51 -11.36 -1.23
CA THR A 47 -4.90 -10.96 -0.99
C THR A 47 -5.81 -11.67 -1.99
N ALA A 48 -7.06 -11.90 -1.62
CA ALA A 48 -8.07 -12.44 -2.53
C ALA A 48 -9.40 -11.71 -2.35
N ILE A 49 -10.08 -11.48 -3.48
CA ILE A 49 -11.35 -10.73 -3.58
C ILE A 49 -12.38 -11.64 -4.22
N VAL A 50 -13.53 -11.79 -3.57
CA VAL A 50 -14.65 -12.61 -4.04
C VAL A 50 -15.66 -11.76 -4.79
N MET A 51 -15.94 -12.13 -6.03
CA MET A 51 -16.93 -11.50 -6.91
C MET A 51 -18.05 -12.50 -7.24
N PRO A 52 -19.13 -12.54 -6.43
CA PRO A 52 -20.26 -13.44 -6.66
C PRO A 52 -21.11 -13.12 -7.89
N TYR A 53 -21.77 -14.11 -8.44
CA TYR A 53 -22.76 -13.92 -9.48
C TYR A 53 -23.89 -14.90 -9.29
N ILE A 54 -25.12 -14.39 -9.20
CA ILE A 54 -26.31 -15.21 -9.04
C ILE A 54 -27.09 -15.16 -10.36
N ASN A 55 -27.36 -16.34 -10.91
CA ASN A 55 -28.19 -16.52 -12.07
C ASN A 55 -29.27 -17.57 -11.76
N GLN A 56 -30.52 -17.24 -12.06
CA GLN A 56 -31.63 -18.17 -11.94
C GLN A 56 -32.01 -18.73 -13.32
N THR A 57 -31.97 -20.06 -13.46
CA THR A 57 -32.42 -20.76 -14.66
C THR A 57 -33.59 -21.68 -14.28
N GLY A 58 -34.81 -21.26 -14.61
CA GLY A 58 -36.04 -21.93 -14.17
C GLY A 58 -36.17 -21.90 -12.64
N ASN A 59 -36.31 -23.07 -12.02
CA ASN A 59 -36.41 -23.21 -10.56
C ASN A 59 -35.04 -23.41 -9.89
N SER A 60 -33.93 -23.28 -10.62
CA SER A 60 -32.59 -23.47 -10.07
C SER A 60 -31.86 -22.15 -9.98
N VAL A 61 -31.25 -21.89 -8.84
CA VAL A 61 -30.38 -20.75 -8.59
C VAL A 61 -28.95 -21.24 -8.61
N ASN A 62 -28.16 -20.67 -9.50
CA ASN A 62 -26.74 -20.93 -9.65
C ASN A 62 -25.98 -19.73 -9.12
N ILE A 63 -25.09 -19.96 -8.16
CA ILE A 63 -24.22 -18.96 -7.58
C ILE A 63 -22.80 -19.31 -8.00
N THR A 64 -22.09 -18.35 -8.57
CA THR A 64 -20.72 -18.50 -9.01
C THR A 64 -19.89 -17.42 -8.35
N ASP A 65 -18.94 -17.80 -7.52
CA ASP A 65 -17.98 -16.86 -6.96
C ASP A 65 -16.71 -16.93 -7.82
N TYR A 66 -16.32 -15.78 -8.36
CA TYR A 66 -15.03 -15.62 -9.03
C TYR A 66 -14.06 -14.92 -8.08
N VAL A 67 -12.88 -15.50 -7.90
CA VAL A 67 -11.88 -14.97 -6.97
C VAL A 67 -10.61 -14.61 -7.71
N ILE A 68 -10.17 -13.38 -7.45
CA ILE A 68 -8.90 -12.85 -7.95
C ILE A 68 -8.01 -12.42 -6.81
N ASN A 69 -6.71 -12.32 -7.07
CA ASN A 69 -5.78 -11.62 -6.20
C ASN A 69 -5.72 -10.12 -6.54
N GLY A 70 -4.92 -9.36 -5.80
CA GLY A 70 -4.74 -7.93 -6.03
C GLY A 70 -4.03 -7.54 -7.33
N TYR A 71 -3.59 -8.52 -8.13
CA TYR A 71 -3.11 -8.32 -9.50
C TYR A 71 -4.13 -8.72 -10.58
N GLY A 72 -5.32 -9.20 -10.18
CA GLY A 72 -6.37 -9.66 -11.11
C GLY A 72 -6.20 -11.09 -11.61
N ASP A 73 -5.25 -11.84 -11.06
CA ASP A 73 -5.10 -13.26 -11.38
C ASP A 73 -6.11 -14.10 -10.62
N PRO A 74 -6.65 -15.16 -11.23
CA PRO A 74 -7.51 -16.09 -10.52
C PRO A 74 -6.78 -16.77 -9.36
N VAL A 75 -7.43 -16.86 -8.19
CA VAL A 75 -6.88 -17.54 -7.01
C VAL A 75 -7.41 -18.96 -6.94
N SER A 76 -6.52 -19.94 -7.01
CA SER A 76 -6.86 -21.36 -6.89
C SER A 76 -6.65 -21.89 -5.48
N GLY A 77 -7.47 -22.86 -5.05
CA GLY A 77 -7.31 -23.53 -3.77
C GLY A 77 -7.85 -22.74 -2.56
N LEU A 78 -8.47 -21.58 -2.77
CA LEU A 78 -9.05 -20.79 -1.69
C LEU A 78 -10.33 -21.45 -1.18
N HIS A 79 -10.42 -21.67 0.12
CA HIS A 79 -11.63 -22.18 0.75
C HIS A 79 -12.62 -21.04 1.04
N ILE A 80 -13.79 -21.11 0.43
CA ILE A 80 -14.83 -20.08 0.54
C ILE A 80 -16.01 -20.65 1.31
N THR A 81 -16.47 -19.87 2.28
CA THR A 81 -17.72 -20.14 3.01
C THR A 81 -18.70 -19.01 2.76
N SER A 82 -19.94 -19.36 2.44
CA SER A 82 -21.01 -18.40 2.21
C SER A 82 -22.36 -18.96 2.65
N SER A 83 -23.39 -18.12 2.63
CA SER A 83 -24.73 -18.51 3.07
C SER A 83 -25.80 -17.79 2.27
N LEU A 84 -26.89 -18.51 1.98
CA LEU A 84 -28.04 -17.97 1.28
C LEU A 84 -29.21 -17.85 2.24
N TYR A 85 -29.94 -16.74 2.17
CA TYR A 85 -31.11 -16.44 2.98
C TYR A 85 -32.28 -16.05 2.09
N TYR A 86 -33.50 -16.28 2.57
CA TYR A 86 -34.67 -15.63 2.02
C TYR A 86 -34.67 -14.17 2.44
N ASN A 87 -34.87 -13.26 1.48
CA ASN A 87 -34.74 -11.83 1.74
C ASN A 87 -35.81 -11.31 2.74
N LEU A 88 -37.07 -11.71 2.55
CA LEU A 88 -38.21 -11.18 3.31
C LEU A 88 -38.19 -11.48 4.81
N ASN A 89 -37.68 -12.63 5.21
CA ASN A 89 -37.69 -13.08 6.62
C ASN A 89 -36.28 -13.35 7.16
N ASN A 90 -35.25 -13.08 6.37
CA ASN A 90 -33.84 -13.34 6.69
C ASN A 90 -33.60 -14.78 7.22
N SER A 91 -34.39 -15.75 6.79
CA SER A 91 -34.23 -17.15 7.20
C SER A 91 -33.17 -17.83 6.35
N LEU A 92 -32.28 -18.56 7.00
CA LEU A 92 -31.21 -19.29 6.35
C LEU A 92 -31.80 -20.38 5.45
N ILE A 93 -31.43 -20.36 4.18
CA ILE A 93 -31.75 -21.41 3.20
C ILE A 93 -30.67 -22.49 3.25
N LYS A 94 -29.41 -22.10 3.13
CA LYS A 94 -28.29 -23.04 3.01
C LYS A 94 -26.95 -22.38 3.34
N HIS A 95 -26.06 -23.14 3.98
CA HIS A 95 -24.64 -22.85 4.04
C HIS A 95 -23.91 -23.51 2.87
N PHE A 96 -22.99 -22.77 2.27
CA PHE A 96 -22.09 -23.27 1.27
C PHE A 96 -20.66 -23.24 1.77
N SER A 97 -19.91 -24.22 1.30
CA SER A 97 -18.47 -24.33 1.52
C SER A 97 -17.91 -25.00 0.27
N GLY A 98 -16.82 -24.45 -0.26
CA GLY A 98 -16.18 -24.95 -1.47
C GLY A 98 -14.77 -24.40 -1.62
N THR A 99 -14.06 -24.91 -2.62
CA THR A 99 -12.69 -24.50 -2.91
C THR A 99 -12.61 -24.02 -4.35
N THR A 100 -11.94 -22.88 -4.59
CA THR A 100 -11.78 -22.35 -5.94
C THR A 100 -10.93 -23.27 -6.82
N ASN A 101 -11.35 -23.44 -8.07
CA ASN A 101 -10.65 -24.26 -9.05
C ASN A 101 -9.42 -23.52 -9.63
N GLY A 102 -8.75 -24.10 -10.64
CA GLY A 102 -7.58 -23.50 -11.29
C GLY A 102 -7.85 -22.19 -12.04
N THR A 103 -9.12 -21.86 -12.30
CA THR A 103 -9.55 -20.61 -12.94
C THR A 103 -10.16 -19.62 -11.95
N GLY A 104 -10.06 -19.87 -10.64
CA GLY A 104 -10.52 -18.95 -9.60
C GLY A 104 -12.02 -19.02 -9.32
N TYR A 105 -12.74 -20.01 -9.85
CA TYR A 105 -14.19 -20.13 -9.68
C TYR A 105 -14.56 -21.18 -8.63
N VAL A 106 -15.63 -20.91 -7.90
CA VAL A 106 -16.41 -21.93 -7.18
C VAL A 106 -17.89 -21.77 -7.53
N HIS A 107 -18.58 -22.90 -7.70
CA HIS A 107 -19.97 -22.92 -8.14
C HIS A 107 -20.85 -23.63 -7.12
N PHE A 108 -21.99 -23.02 -6.83
CA PHE A 108 -23.03 -23.59 -5.99
C PHE A 108 -24.36 -23.58 -6.76
N SER A 109 -25.15 -24.64 -6.62
CA SER A 109 -26.47 -24.73 -7.23
C SER A 109 -27.50 -25.21 -6.22
N ILE A 110 -28.65 -24.56 -6.18
CA ILE A 110 -29.81 -24.99 -5.40
C ILE A 110 -31.04 -25.01 -6.28
N LYS A 111 -31.83 -26.08 -6.17
CA LYS A 111 -33.11 -26.25 -6.87
C LYS A 111 -34.28 -25.83 -5.99
N ASN A 112 -35.39 -25.47 -6.62
CA ASN A 112 -36.69 -25.13 -6.01
C ASN A 112 -36.65 -23.90 -5.09
N LEU A 113 -35.97 -22.83 -5.53
CA LEU A 113 -35.89 -21.56 -4.80
C LEU A 113 -36.74 -20.45 -5.44
N SER A 114 -37.12 -19.47 -4.60
CA SER A 114 -37.82 -18.26 -5.01
C SER A 114 -36.88 -17.24 -5.65
N THR A 115 -37.47 -16.18 -6.23
CA THR A 115 -36.75 -15.10 -6.93
C THR A 115 -36.16 -14.02 -6.02
N ASN A 116 -36.34 -14.11 -4.69
CA ASN A 116 -35.96 -13.08 -3.71
C ASN A 116 -35.02 -13.65 -2.64
N LEU A 117 -33.72 -13.46 -2.84
CA LEU A 117 -32.65 -14.11 -2.06
C LEU A 117 -31.64 -13.07 -1.58
N THR A 118 -30.93 -13.41 -0.50
CA THR A 118 -29.78 -12.66 0.00
C THR A 118 -28.61 -13.62 0.14
N TYR A 119 -27.55 -13.36 -0.60
CA TYR A 119 -26.30 -14.11 -0.54
C TYR A 119 -25.30 -13.36 0.35
N ARG A 120 -24.87 -14.00 1.45
CA ARG A 120 -23.86 -13.47 2.37
C ARG A 120 -22.55 -14.23 2.19
N TYR A 121 -21.46 -13.49 2.03
CA TYR A 121 -20.15 -14.05 1.74
C TYR A 121 -19.05 -13.21 2.40
N ASN A 122 -17.89 -13.82 2.62
CA ASN A 122 -16.67 -13.05 2.94
C ASN A 122 -16.10 -12.53 1.62
N GLU A 123 -15.97 -11.22 1.50
CA GLU A 123 -15.46 -10.58 0.30
C GLU A 123 -13.93 -10.68 0.22
N TYR A 124 -13.25 -10.65 1.37
CA TYR A 124 -11.80 -10.50 1.44
C TYR A 124 -11.10 -11.60 2.24
N TYR A 125 -9.99 -12.06 1.68
CA TYR A 125 -9.07 -13.01 2.30
C TYR A 125 -7.62 -12.50 2.23
N ARG A 126 -6.82 -12.85 3.23
CA ARG A 126 -5.37 -12.65 3.26
C ARG A 126 -4.70 -13.95 3.65
N ASP A 127 -3.72 -14.39 2.87
CA ASP A 127 -2.99 -15.65 3.08
C ASP A 127 -3.95 -16.85 3.23
N GLY A 128 -5.06 -16.81 2.47
CA GLY A 128 -6.11 -17.83 2.51
C GLY A 128 -7.09 -17.76 3.69
N ILE A 129 -6.94 -16.78 4.58
CA ILE A 129 -7.80 -16.59 5.76
C ILE A 129 -8.79 -15.45 5.52
N ALA A 130 -10.07 -15.69 5.79
CA ALA A 130 -11.10 -14.65 5.70
C ALA A 130 -10.82 -13.54 6.73
N LEU A 131 -10.84 -12.29 6.28
CA LEU A 131 -10.65 -11.15 7.16
C LEU A 131 -11.88 -10.90 8.04
N VAL A 132 -11.68 -10.57 9.31
CA VAL A 132 -12.80 -10.26 10.21
C VAL A 132 -13.46 -8.95 9.78
N GLY A 133 -14.79 -8.94 9.68
CA GLY A 133 -15.56 -7.75 9.29
C GLY A 133 -15.75 -7.57 7.78
N SER A 134 -15.18 -8.44 6.93
CA SER A 134 -15.36 -8.41 5.47
C SER A 134 -16.61 -9.14 4.96
N ASN A 135 -17.63 -9.29 5.82
CA ASN A 135 -18.89 -9.92 5.43
C ASN A 135 -19.69 -8.96 4.55
N ASN A 136 -19.98 -9.36 3.32
CA ASN A 136 -20.78 -8.59 2.38
C ASN A 136 -22.06 -9.36 2.00
N THR A 137 -23.04 -8.64 1.47
CA THR A 137 -24.34 -9.17 1.07
C THR A 137 -24.73 -8.74 -0.34
N MET A 138 -25.08 -9.71 -1.17
CA MET A 138 -25.69 -9.49 -2.48
C MET A 138 -27.17 -9.87 -2.40
N ASN A 139 -28.06 -8.96 -2.77
CA ASN A 139 -29.48 -9.28 -2.89
C ASN A 139 -29.82 -9.65 -4.33
N TYR A 140 -30.67 -10.65 -4.50
CA TYR A 140 -31.20 -11.06 -5.78
C TYR A 140 -32.71 -10.88 -5.75
N TYR A 141 -33.25 -10.06 -6.64
CA TYR A 141 -34.67 -9.77 -6.74
C TYR A 141 -35.13 -9.93 -8.19
N ASN A 142 -36.08 -10.83 -8.44
CA ASN A 142 -36.77 -10.96 -9.73
C ASN A 142 -35.85 -11.00 -10.96
N GLY A 143 -34.74 -11.75 -10.89
CA GLY A 143 -33.79 -11.83 -12.00
C GLY A 143 -32.63 -10.85 -11.93
N GLN A 144 -32.68 -9.88 -11.01
CA GLN A 144 -31.72 -8.79 -10.91
C GLN A 144 -30.82 -8.98 -9.67
N ASN A 145 -29.51 -8.86 -9.88
CA ASN A 145 -28.54 -8.75 -8.79
C ASN A 145 -28.47 -7.29 -8.35
N ILE A 146 -28.89 -7.01 -7.12
CA ILE A 146 -28.73 -5.72 -6.46
C ILE A 146 -27.77 -5.94 -5.31
N LEU A 147 -26.50 -5.60 -5.52
CA LEU A 147 -25.54 -5.55 -4.42
C LEU A 147 -25.83 -4.31 -3.57
N ILE A 148 -25.90 -4.47 -2.26
CA ILE A 148 -26.02 -3.37 -1.31
C ILE A 148 -24.76 -3.40 -0.45
N ASN A 149 -23.68 -2.75 -0.90
CA ASN A 149 -22.79 -2.00 -0.01
C ASN A 149 -21.64 -1.26 -0.71
N ASP A 150 -21.28 -0.14 -0.08
CA ASP A 150 -20.07 0.66 -0.29
C ASP A 150 -18.82 -0.08 0.21
N ALA A 151 -17.73 0.05 -0.54
CA ALA A 151 -16.46 -0.62 -0.27
C ALA A 151 -15.80 -0.12 1.03
N PHE A 152 -15.42 -1.08 1.89
CA PHE A 152 -14.51 -0.85 3.01
C PHE A 152 -13.06 -0.90 2.49
N THR A 153 -12.27 0.18 2.65
CA THR A 153 -10.89 0.26 2.17
C THR A 153 -9.91 0.12 3.33
N PHE A 154 -9.06 -0.92 3.34
CA PHE A 154 -8.03 -1.06 4.39
C PHE A 154 -6.58 -0.96 3.92
N ALA A 155 -6.26 -1.20 2.64
CA ALA A 155 -4.91 -0.97 2.11
C ALA A 155 -4.90 -1.06 0.58
N ALA A 156 -4.06 -0.24 -0.07
CA ALA A 156 -4.03 -0.08 -1.53
C ALA A 156 -3.50 -1.34 -2.24
N PRO A 157 -4.00 -1.68 -3.45
CA PRO A 157 -4.80 -0.84 -4.35
C PRO A 157 -6.27 -0.70 -3.92
N TYR A 158 -6.85 0.46 -4.23
CA TYR A 158 -8.18 0.88 -3.80
C TYR A 158 -9.29 0.09 -4.50
N TYR A 159 -9.74 -1.04 -3.98
CA TYR A 159 -10.85 -1.76 -4.63
C TYR A 159 -12.19 -1.06 -4.34
N SER A 160 -12.92 -0.69 -5.39
CA SER A 160 -14.31 -0.23 -5.28
C SER A 160 -15.16 -1.09 -6.20
N ILE A 161 -15.92 -2.02 -5.61
CA ILE A 161 -16.86 -2.86 -6.34
C ILE A 161 -18.16 -2.08 -6.51
N ASN A 162 -18.44 -1.61 -7.73
CA ASN A 162 -19.71 -0.94 -8.03
C ASN A 162 -20.60 -1.82 -8.92
N PHE A 163 -21.80 -2.10 -8.44
CA PHE A 163 -22.88 -2.78 -9.16
C PHE A 163 -23.95 -1.78 -9.54
N ASN A 164 -24.21 -1.58 -10.83
CA ASN A 164 -25.22 -0.59 -11.19
C ASN A 164 -26.06 -0.88 -12.43
N ASP A 165 -26.00 -2.08 -13.00
CA ASP A 165 -26.98 -2.46 -14.00
C ASP A 165 -27.38 -3.93 -13.88
N SER A 166 -28.67 -4.16 -13.67
CA SER A 166 -29.30 -5.47 -13.73
C SER A 166 -29.14 -6.19 -15.07
N LYS A 167 -28.86 -5.45 -16.15
CA LYS A 167 -28.65 -5.99 -17.50
C LYS A 167 -27.20 -6.39 -17.76
N TYR A 168 -26.25 -5.78 -17.04
CA TYR A 168 -24.81 -6.02 -17.19
C TYR A 168 -24.19 -6.08 -15.79
N PRO A 169 -24.23 -7.23 -15.11
CA PRO A 169 -23.53 -7.38 -13.84
C PRO A 169 -22.07 -7.05 -14.12
N LEU A 170 -21.58 -5.97 -13.52
CA LEU A 170 -20.23 -5.51 -13.75
C LEU A 170 -19.56 -5.35 -12.41
N TYR A 171 -18.41 -5.97 -12.30
CA TYR A 171 -17.43 -5.74 -11.27
C TYR A 171 -16.40 -4.79 -11.79
N ALA A 172 -16.09 -3.78 -10.99
CA ALA A 172 -14.90 -2.99 -11.18
C ALA A 172 -14.00 -3.18 -9.96
N VAL A 173 -12.72 -3.44 -10.19
CA VAL A 173 -11.78 -3.79 -9.12
C VAL A 173 -10.45 -3.14 -9.48
N ASN A 174 -9.95 -2.20 -8.67
CA ASN A 174 -8.65 -1.59 -8.96
C ASN A 174 -7.51 -2.48 -8.51
N LEU A 175 -6.68 -2.91 -9.45
CA LEU A 175 -5.57 -3.82 -9.25
C LEU A 175 -4.25 -3.06 -9.16
N LYS A 176 -3.24 -3.68 -8.54
CA LYS A 176 -1.86 -3.24 -8.69
C LYS A 176 -1.38 -3.71 -10.05
N ASP A 177 -0.71 -2.84 -10.80
CA ASP A 177 -0.11 -3.27 -12.07
C ASP A 177 1.11 -4.15 -11.79
N LYS A 178 1.20 -5.30 -12.48
CA LYS A 178 2.31 -6.26 -12.31
C LYS A 178 3.62 -5.77 -12.92
N SER A 179 3.50 -5.00 -14.01
CA SER A 179 4.63 -4.48 -14.77
C SER A 179 5.19 -3.20 -14.13
N ASP A 180 4.32 -2.40 -13.52
CA ASP A 180 4.71 -1.21 -12.77
C ASP A 180 3.97 -1.14 -11.42
N PRO A 181 4.62 -1.57 -10.32
CA PRO A 181 4.08 -1.49 -8.97
C PRO A 181 3.60 -0.09 -8.52
N ALA A 182 4.05 0.97 -9.21
CA ALA A 182 3.64 2.35 -8.95
C ALA A 182 2.24 2.68 -9.50
N LEU A 183 1.73 1.87 -10.44
CA LEU A 183 0.49 2.12 -11.14
C LEU A 183 -0.67 1.26 -10.61
N VAL A 184 -1.86 1.84 -10.75
CA VAL A 184 -3.13 1.18 -10.45
C VAL A 184 -3.84 0.94 -11.77
N SER A 185 -4.17 -0.32 -12.03
CA SER A 185 -5.07 -0.72 -13.11
C SER A 185 -6.48 -0.91 -12.56
N THR A 186 -7.47 -1.02 -13.43
CA THR A 186 -8.83 -1.37 -13.07
C THR A 186 -9.25 -2.56 -13.89
N MET A 187 -9.58 -3.67 -13.22
CA MET A 187 -10.24 -4.78 -13.87
C MET A 187 -11.73 -4.54 -13.90
N ILE A 188 -12.28 -4.69 -15.09
CA ILE A 188 -13.69 -4.80 -15.36
C ILE A 188 -14.00 -6.27 -15.56
N TYR A 189 -14.87 -6.83 -14.72
CA TYR A 189 -15.32 -8.21 -14.82
C TYR A 189 -16.84 -8.27 -15.02
N ASN A 190 -17.27 -8.91 -16.11
CA ASN A 190 -18.68 -9.18 -16.37
C ASN A 190 -18.90 -10.71 -16.38
N PRO A 191 -19.53 -11.29 -15.34
CA PRO A 191 -19.81 -12.72 -15.28
C PRO A 191 -20.79 -13.22 -16.36
N ASP A 192 -21.62 -12.35 -16.95
CA ASP A 192 -22.58 -12.67 -18.01
C ASP A 192 -22.17 -12.06 -19.37
N TYR A 193 -20.86 -11.89 -19.59
CA TYR A 193 -20.35 -11.29 -20.82
C TYR A 193 -20.77 -12.08 -22.06
N LYS A 194 -21.37 -11.38 -23.04
CA LYS A 194 -21.57 -11.88 -24.40
C LYS A 194 -20.67 -11.11 -25.35
N SER A 195 -20.09 -11.79 -26.33
CA SER A 195 -19.20 -11.18 -27.33
C SER A 195 -19.86 -10.03 -28.12
N THR A 196 -21.18 -9.99 -28.14
CA THR A 196 -21.98 -8.92 -28.78
C THR A 196 -22.03 -7.62 -27.97
N ASP A 197 -21.74 -7.64 -26.67
CA ASP A 197 -21.97 -6.47 -25.81
C ASP A 197 -20.89 -5.40 -25.96
N SER A 198 -19.65 -5.80 -26.28
CA SER A 198 -18.45 -4.99 -26.57
C SER A 198 -18.53 -3.46 -26.31
N PRO A 199 -18.75 -3.00 -25.07
CA PRO A 199 -18.82 -1.57 -24.77
C PRO A 199 -17.45 -0.90 -24.90
N ASP A 200 -17.48 0.39 -25.20
CA ASP A 200 -16.31 1.27 -25.20
C ASP A 200 -15.98 1.69 -23.76
N VAL A 201 -14.70 1.83 -23.46
CA VAL A 201 -14.19 2.29 -22.17
C VAL A 201 -13.45 3.61 -22.35
N TYR A 202 -13.80 4.60 -21.54
CA TYR A 202 -13.18 5.91 -21.49
C TYR A 202 -12.73 6.21 -20.06
N TYR A 203 -11.82 7.15 -19.88
CA TYR A 203 -11.51 7.71 -18.57
C TYR A 203 -11.30 9.22 -18.60
N ASN A 204 -11.38 9.84 -17.42
CA ASN A 204 -10.80 11.15 -17.17
C ASN A 204 -10.22 11.21 -15.74
N THR A 205 -9.55 12.33 -15.44
CA THR A 205 -9.08 12.64 -14.09
C THR A 205 -9.63 13.98 -13.66
N SER A 206 -10.12 14.09 -12.42
CA SER A 206 -10.67 15.32 -11.86
C SER A 206 -10.13 15.59 -10.45
N SER A 207 -9.96 16.86 -10.09
CA SER A 207 -9.58 17.26 -8.73
C SER A 207 -10.74 17.17 -7.73
N THR A 208 -11.97 17.04 -8.22
CA THR A 208 -13.18 16.81 -7.44
C THR A 208 -13.75 15.44 -7.78
N LEU A 209 -14.44 14.81 -6.83
CA LEU A 209 -15.32 13.69 -7.11
C LEU A 209 -16.40 14.19 -8.07
N LEU A 210 -16.29 13.87 -9.35
CA LEU A 210 -17.29 14.26 -10.34
C LEU A 210 -18.50 13.35 -10.19
N ASN A 211 -19.69 13.93 -10.35
CA ASN A 211 -20.87 13.12 -10.58
C ASN A 211 -20.73 12.46 -11.97
N THR A 212 -20.44 11.16 -11.99
CA THR A 212 -20.11 10.36 -13.17
C THR A 212 -21.30 10.11 -14.10
N ASP A 213 -22.49 10.59 -13.73
CA ASP A 213 -23.69 10.61 -14.58
C ASP A 213 -23.52 11.42 -15.89
N HIS A 214 -22.55 12.34 -15.95
CA HIS A 214 -22.35 13.24 -17.09
C HIS A 214 -21.13 12.85 -17.92
N PHE A 215 -21.21 11.72 -18.63
CA PHE A 215 -20.22 11.36 -19.63
C PHE A 215 -20.18 12.40 -20.75
N ASN A 216 -19.02 13.05 -20.91
CA ASN A 216 -18.74 13.97 -22.00
C ASN A 216 -17.53 13.47 -22.77
N LYS A 217 -17.78 12.91 -23.96
CA LYS A 217 -16.75 12.33 -24.83
C LYS A 217 -15.56 13.27 -25.09
N THR A 218 -15.80 14.58 -25.15
CA THR A 218 -14.76 15.61 -25.40
C THR A 218 -13.77 15.75 -24.25
N ASN A 219 -14.21 15.50 -23.01
CA ASN A 219 -13.39 15.63 -21.80
C ASN A 219 -12.88 14.28 -21.28
N THR A 220 -12.97 13.25 -22.11
CA THR A 220 -12.57 11.89 -21.76
C THR A 220 -11.62 11.34 -22.81
N VAL A 221 -10.76 10.42 -22.39
CA VAL A 221 -9.82 9.73 -23.25
C VAL A 221 -10.31 8.30 -23.45
N TYR A 222 -10.41 7.87 -24.70
CA TYR A 222 -10.76 6.50 -25.05
C TYR A 222 -9.61 5.55 -24.69
N ILE A 223 -9.92 4.46 -24.00
CA ILE A 223 -8.96 3.43 -23.59
C ILE A 223 -9.04 2.22 -24.52
N GLY A 224 -10.25 1.73 -24.79
CA GLY A 224 -10.43 0.49 -25.52
C GLY A 224 -11.85 -0.05 -25.48
N LYS A 225 -12.02 -1.29 -25.92
CA LYS A 225 -13.29 -2.02 -25.93
C LYS A 225 -13.22 -3.25 -25.04
N VAL A 226 -14.28 -3.51 -24.28
CA VAL A 226 -14.41 -4.74 -23.48
C VAL A 226 -14.63 -5.93 -24.42
N ASN A 227 -13.58 -6.73 -24.61
CA ASN A 227 -13.56 -7.85 -25.56
C ASN A 227 -13.59 -9.24 -24.89
N SER A 228 -13.75 -9.29 -23.58
CA SER A 228 -13.80 -10.51 -22.80
C SER A 228 -14.56 -10.28 -21.50
N ASN A 229 -14.87 -11.37 -20.80
CA ASN A 229 -15.47 -11.32 -19.46
C ASN A 229 -14.57 -10.63 -18.44
N ARG A 230 -13.25 -10.58 -18.67
CA ARG A 230 -12.26 -9.91 -17.80
C ARG A 230 -11.39 -8.97 -18.62
N PHE A 231 -11.63 -7.67 -18.49
CA PHE A 231 -10.91 -6.63 -19.21
C PHE A 231 -10.14 -5.74 -18.23
N ILE A 232 -8.83 -5.63 -18.40
CA ILE A 232 -7.98 -4.77 -17.55
C ILE A 232 -7.73 -3.45 -18.27
N VAL A 233 -8.03 -2.37 -17.56
CA VAL A 233 -7.86 -0.98 -17.97
C VAL A 233 -6.67 -0.42 -17.21
N THR A 234 -5.66 0.07 -17.91
CA THR A 234 -4.54 0.79 -17.29
C THR A 234 -4.55 2.22 -17.84
N PRO A 235 -5.25 3.17 -17.18
CA PRO A 235 -5.21 4.55 -17.62
C PRO A 235 -3.76 5.05 -17.49
N PRO A 236 -3.23 5.82 -18.47
CA PRO A 236 -1.85 6.31 -18.46
C PRO A 236 -1.68 7.48 -17.48
N LEU A 237 -1.90 7.21 -16.19
CA LEU A 237 -1.81 8.18 -15.09
C LEU A 237 -0.36 8.51 -14.79
N LYS A 238 -0.10 9.75 -14.38
CA LYS A 238 1.23 10.23 -13.99
C LYS A 238 1.26 10.55 -12.51
N THR A 239 2.46 10.68 -11.93
CA THR A 239 2.63 11.10 -10.53
C THR A 239 1.94 12.43 -10.23
N ALA A 240 1.83 13.33 -11.22
CA ALA A 240 1.11 14.60 -11.12
C ALA A 240 -0.42 14.47 -11.00
N ASP A 241 -0.96 13.27 -11.24
CA ASP A 241 -2.38 12.96 -11.05
C ASP A 241 -2.68 12.40 -9.66
N ALA A 242 -1.67 12.22 -8.81
CA ALA A 242 -1.86 11.74 -7.44
C ALA A 242 -2.82 12.65 -6.67
N GLY A 243 -3.81 12.05 -6.00
CA GLY A 243 -4.88 12.74 -5.29
C GLY A 243 -6.05 13.20 -6.18
N LYS A 244 -5.98 13.00 -7.51
CA LYS A 244 -7.13 13.21 -8.39
C LYS A 244 -8.04 11.97 -8.37
N SER A 245 -9.33 12.19 -8.53
CA SER A 245 -10.28 11.13 -8.83
C SER A 245 -10.09 10.69 -10.29
N VAL A 246 -9.88 9.40 -10.51
CA VAL A 246 -9.92 8.75 -11.82
C VAL A 246 -11.32 8.24 -12.02
N ASN A 247 -12.00 8.73 -13.06
CA ASN A 247 -13.34 8.26 -13.40
C ASN A 247 -13.25 7.41 -14.66
N ILE A 248 -13.81 6.21 -14.60
CA ILE A 248 -13.88 5.27 -15.72
C ILE A 248 -15.33 5.19 -16.17
N TYR A 249 -15.54 5.37 -17.47
CA TYR A 249 -16.85 5.33 -18.11
C TYR A 249 -16.90 4.12 -19.02
N ILE A 250 -17.93 3.31 -18.86
CA ILE A 250 -18.22 2.18 -19.74
C ILE A 250 -19.49 2.53 -20.50
N VAL A 251 -19.36 2.60 -21.81
CA VAL A 251 -20.34 3.23 -22.69
C VAL A 251 -20.77 2.23 -23.76
N ASN A 252 -22.08 2.09 -23.94
CA ASN A 252 -22.60 1.21 -24.98
C ASN A 252 -22.39 1.80 -26.39
N SER A 253 -22.79 1.05 -27.43
CA SER A 253 -22.69 1.49 -28.83
C SER A 253 -23.47 2.77 -29.15
N THR A 254 -24.45 3.16 -28.32
CA THR A 254 -25.25 4.39 -28.50
C THR A 254 -24.69 5.59 -27.77
N GLY A 255 -23.57 5.44 -27.04
CA GLY A 255 -22.98 6.52 -26.25
C GLY A 255 -23.58 6.69 -24.85
N ALA A 256 -24.46 5.78 -24.40
CA ALA A 256 -25.05 5.82 -23.07
C ALA A 256 -24.14 5.10 -22.06
N VAL A 257 -23.97 5.70 -20.88
CA VAL A 257 -23.19 5.13 -19.79
C VAL A 257 -23.92 3.91 -19.22
N ILE A 258 -23.26 2.76 -19.24
CA ILE A 258 -23.77 1.49 -18.67
C ILE A 258 -23.51 1.45 -17.17
N VAL A 259 -22.35 1.96 -16.74
CA VAL A 259 -21.97 2.00 -15.32
C VAL A 259 -21.72 3.44 -14.92
N PRO A 260 -22.68 4.08 -14.25
CA PRO A 260 -22.62 5.50 -13.97
C PRO A 260 -21.69 5.88 -12.84
N PHE A 261 -21.04 4.94 -12.12
CA PHE A 261 -20.13 5.27 -11.01
C PHE A 261 -18.95 4.29 -10.93
N LEU A 262 -17.84 4.65 -11.57
CA LEU A 262 -16.55 4.03 -11.26
C LEU A 262 -15.51 5.12 -11.10
N ASN A 263 -15.36 5.58 -9.87
CA ASN A 263 -14.36 6.56 -9.50
C ASN A 263 -13.50 6.02 -8.36
N TYR A 264 -12.22 6.32 -8.41
CA TYR A 264 -11.31 6.09 -7.30
C TYR A 264 -10.32 7.24 -7.21
N GLU A 265 -9.89 7.57 -6.00
CA GLU A 265 -8.77 8.48 -5.85
C GLU A 265 -7.50 7.77 -6.29
N TYR A 266 -6.79 8.35 -7.26
CA TYR A 266 -5.48 7.85 -7.64
C TYR A 266 -4.49 8.16 -6.54
N THR A 267 -4.29 7.19 -5.66
CA THR A 267 -3.24 7.26 -4.65
C THR A 267 -1.96 6.68 -5.22
N TYR A 268 -0.93 7.49 -5.26
CA TYR A 268 0.42 7.02 -5.46
C TYR A 268 0.96 6.48 -4.14
N ILE A 269 1.58 5.29 -4.15
CA ILE A 269 2.26 4.76 -2.96
C ILE A 269 3.27 5.83 -2.51
N LYS A 270 3.27 6.16 -1.22
CA LYS A 270 4.23 7.10 -0.61
C LYS A 270 5.19 6.28 0.24
N PRO A 271 6.29 5.74 -0.32
CA PRO A 271 7.17 4.84 0.43
C PRO A 271 7.75 5.51 1.68
N GLY A 272 7.89 6.85 1.64
CA GLY A 272 8.35 7.62 2.77
C GLY A 272 7.43 7.59 3.99
N SER A 273 6.09 7.55 3.82
CA SER A 273 5.18 7.44 4.97
C SER A 273 5.26 6.05 5.59
N ILE A 274 5.30 5.00 4.76
CA ILE A 274 5.45 3.61 5.22
C ILE A 274 6.76 3.45 6.01
N LEU A 275 7.87 3.97 5.46
CA LEU A 275 9.16 3.94 6.15
C LEU A 275 9.13 4.74 7.45
N GLN A 276 8.49 5.91 7.47
CA GLN A 276 8.41 6.75 8.65
C GLN A 276 7.66 6.06 9.79
N ASP A 277 6.55 5.38 9.49
CA ASP A 277 5.75 4.66 10.50
C ASP A 277 6.56 3.52 11.15
N GLU A 278 7.28 2.75 10.34
CA GLU A 278 8.16 1.67 10.83
C GLU A 278 9.38 2.19 11.61
N LEU A 279 9.99 3.28 11.13
CA LEU A 279 11.13 3.87 11.83
C LEU A 279 10.71 4.54 13.14
N ALA A 280 9.54 5.17 13.23
CA ALA A 280 9.15 5.96 14.40
C ALA A 280 9.18 5.16 15.71
N ILE A 281 8.77 3.89 15.66
CA ILE A 281 8.74 3.01 16.83
C ILE A 281 10.17 2.64 17.26
N PHE A 282 11.02 2.23 16.32
CA PHE A 282 12.34 1.69 16.65
C PHE A 282 13.42 2.76 16.82
N PHE A 283 13.44 3.77 15.93
CA PHE A 283 14.42 4.85 15.97
C PHE A 283 14.16 5.80 17.13
N GLY A 284 12.94 6.33 17.23
CA GLY A 284 12.61 7.38 18.19
C GLY A 284 12.76 6.93 19.65
N VAL A 285 12.34 5.69 19.95
CA VAL A 285 12.29 5.20 21.34
C VAL A 285 13.60 4.54 21.78
N LEU A 286 14.27 3.80 20.89
CA LEU A 286 15.32 2.87 21.31
C LEU A 286 16.70 3.22 20.71
N LEU A 287 16.79 3.34 19.39
CA LEU A 287 18.09 3.47 18.72
C LEU A 287 18.77 4.82 18.99
N ILE A 288 18.02 5.93 18.94
CA ILE A 288 18.57 7.27 19.09
C ILE A 288 19.17 7.51 20.49
N PRO A 289 18.47 7.19 21.60
CA PRO A 289 19.06 7.31 22.93
C PRO A 289 20.34 6.47 23.09
N ILE A 290 20.32 5.23 22.61
CA ILE A 290 21.48 4.32 22.68
C ILE A 290 22.67 4.89 21.91
N MET A 291 22.45 5.34 20.67
CA MET A 291 23.50 5.94 19.83
C MET A 291 24.10 7.18 20.50
N GLY A 292 23.26 8.04 21.07
CA GLY A 292 23.72 9.24 21.75
C GLY A 292 24.54 8.96 23.01
N ILE A 293 24.09 8.03 23.87
CA ILE A 293 24.82 7.62 25.08
C ILE A 293 26.19 7.06 24.71
N PHE A 294 26.24 6.06 23.84
CA PHE A 294 27.51 5.41 23.51
C PHE A 294 28.45 6.35 22.75
N SER A 295 27.91 7.18 21.86
CA SER A 295 28.73 8.12 21.12
C SER A 295 29.39 9.15 22.05
N ALA A 296 28.64 9.76 22.95
CA ALA A 296 29.22 10.68 23.94
C ALA A 296 30.23 9.96 24.86
N TYR A 297 29.94 8.73 25.29
CA TYR A 297 30.88 7.95 26.07
C TYR A 297 32.21 7.72 25.33
N PHE A 298 32.17 7.22 24.09
CA PHE A 298 33.38 6.86 23.34
C PHE A 298 34.17 8.07 22.85
N TYR A 299 33.51 9.18 22.50
CA TYR A 299 34.17 10.36 21.96
C TYR A 299 34.56 11.39 23.01
N TYR A 300 34.02 11.30 24.22
CA TYR A 300 34.33 12.26 25.27
C TYR A 300 34.67 11.58 26.60
N SER A 301 33.76 10.81 27.20
CA SER A 301 33.95 10.27 28.56
C SER A 301 35.11 9.29 28.68
N LYS A 302 35.37 8.48 27.64
CA LYS A 302 36.50 7.55 27.60
C LYS A 302 37.86 8.27 27.63
N ASP A 303 38.01 9.33 26.86
CA ASP A 303 39.25 10.09 26.82
C ASP A 303 39.47 10.86 28.14
N LYS A 304 38.39 11.29 28.79
CA LYS A 304 38.41 11.90 30.13
C LYS A 304 38.86 10.91 31.20
N THR A 305 38.24 9.72 31.23
CA THR A 305 38.53 8.68 32.23
C THR A 305 39.90 8.02 32.05
N SER A 306 40.42 7.97 30.82
CA SER A 306 41.77 7.44 30.53
C SER A 306 42.90 8.46 30.73
N GLY A 307 42.61 9.70 31.15
CA GLY A 307 43.61 10.76 31.32
C GLY A 307 44.18 11.32 30.00
N VAL A 308 43.78 10.76 28.85
CA VAL A 308 44.23 11.20 27.52
C VAL A 308 43.84 12.66 27.27
N LEU A 309 42.67 13.09 27.76
CA LEU A 309 42.19 14.45 27.61
C LEU A 309 43.12 15.48 28.27
N GLU A 310 43.72 15.13 29.41
CA GLU A 310 44.65 15.99 30.15
C GLU A 310 45.95 16.22 29.37
N SER A 311 46.47 15.17 28.72
CA SER A 311 47.65 15.25 27.84
C SER A 311 47.44 16.17 26.62
N ILE A 312 46.19 16.29 26.14
CA ILE A 312 45.84 17.10 24.96
C ILE A 312 45.63 18.57 25.36
N ILE A 313 45.13 18.84 26.57
CA ILE A 313 44.88 20.19 27.10
C ILE A 313 46.18 20.99 27.34
N VAL A 314 47.34 20.34 27.42
CA VAL A 314 48.66 21.02 27.51
C VAL A 314 49.00 21.79 26.23
N ARG A 315 48.32 21.50 25.12
CA ARG A 315 48.42 22.26 23.86
C ARG A 315 47.54 23.53 23.96
N PRO A 316 47.77 24.59 23.17
CA PRO A 316 46.99 25.83 23.21
C PRO A 316 45.60 25.66 22.57
N ILE A 317 44.79 24.73 23.09
CA ILE A 317 43.45 24.38 22.65
C ILE A 317 42.55 24.45 23.87
N THR A 318 41.54 25.33 23.84
CA THR A 318 40.59 25.46 24.94
C THR A 318 39.69 24.21 25.01
N LYS A 319 39.27 23.83 26.23
CA LYS A 319 38.35 22.70 26.45
C LYS A 319 37.08 22.80 25.58
N GLY A 320 36.51 24.00 25.46
CA GLY A 320 35.35 24.26 24.61
C GLY A 320 35.61 24.02 23.12
N LYS A 321 36.77 24.41 22.59
CA LYS A 321 37.12 24.13 21.19
C LYS A 321 37.26 22.63 20.92
N LEU A 322 37.82 21.87 21.86
CA LEU A 322 37.94 20.42 21.75
C LEU A 322 36.56 19.73 21.77
N MET A 323 35.68 20.14 22.69
CA MET A 323 34.30 19.65 22.76
C MET A 323 33.53 19.92 21.47
N MET A 324 33.58 21.17 20.98
CA MET A 324 32.88 21.56 19.76
C MET A 324 33.40 20.80 18.52
N SER A 325 34.71 20.58 18.44
CA SER A 325 35.34 19.79 17.38
C SER A 325 34.83 18.35 17.34
N ARG A 326 34.80 17.69 18.51
CA ARG A 326 34.34 16.30 18.65
C ARG A 326 32.84 16.16 18.41
N PHE A 327 32.06 17.09 18.96
CA PHE A 327 30.63 17.14 18.73
C PHE A 327 30.32 17.32 17.23
N ALA A 328 30.99 18.27 16.56
CA ALA A 328 30.84 18.47 15.13
C ALA A 328 31.23 17.23 14.30
N GLY A 329 32.35 16.57 14.64
CA GLY A 329 32.76 15.32 13.99
C GLY A 329 31.73 14.20 14.15
N ASN A 330 31.10 14.11 15.32
CA ASN A 330 30.06 13.14 15.59
C ASN A 330 28.78 13.45 14.80
N SER A 331 28.34 14.71 14.79
CA SER A 331 27.20 15.17 14.00
C SER A 331 27.37 14.91 12.50
N VAL A 332 28.56 15.17 11.94
CA VAL A 332 28.87 14.86 10.53
C VAL A 332 28.84 13.36 10.29
N SER A 333 29.32 12.54 11.23
CA SER A 333 29.29 11.09 11.11
C SER A 333 27.85 10.55 11.11
N PHE A 334 26.97 11.09 11.96
CA PHE A 334 25.56 10.73 11.97
C PHE A 334 24.85 11.15 10.68
N LEU A 335 25.12 12.35 10.17
CA LEU A 335 24.59 12.80 8.88
C LEU A 335 25.00 11.84 7.75
N ALA A 336 26.29 11.48 7.67
CA ALA A 336 26.78 10.55 6.65
C ALA A 336 26.13 9.16 6.80
N GLY A 337 26.00 8.65 8.02
CA GLY A 337 25.34 7.38 8.31
C GLY A 337 23.88 7.38 7.88
N LEU A 338 23.11 8.41 8.27
CA LEU A 338 21.70 8.54 7.91
C LEU A 338 21.50 8.66 6.39
N LEU A 339 22.36 9.40 5.69
CA LEU A 339 22.30 9.49 4.23
C LEU A 339 22.47 8.13 3.56
N ILE A 340 23.45 7.32 4.01
CA ILE A 340 23.68 5.98 3.48
C ILE A 340 22.50 5.06 3.82
N ALA A 341 22.03 5.09 5.07
CA ALA A 341 20.95 4.25 5.55
C ALA A 341 19.62 4.54 4.84
N LEU A 342 19.23 5.82 4.74
CA LEU A 342 18.02 6.24 4.04
C LEU A 342 18.13 6.04 2.53
N GLY A 343 19.31 6.27 1.94
CA GLY A 343 19.53 6.00 0.52
C GLY A 343 19.34 4.51 0.18
N LEU A 344 19.89 3.61 1.01
CA LEU A 344 19.68 2.17 0.83
C LEU A 344 18.23 1.77 1.06
N ALA A 345 17.58 2.33 2.08
CA ALA A 345 16.16 2.11 2.34
C ALA A 345 15.28 2.52 1.16
N ASP A 346 15.60 3.65 0.52
CA ASP A 346 14.91 4.15 -0.67
C ASP A 346 15.04 3.16 -1.85
N PHE A 347 16.24 2.61 -2.08
CA PHE A 347 16.43 1.56 -3.09
C PHE A 347 15.65 0.27 -2.78
N ILE A 348 15.61 -0.15 -1.51
CA ILE A 348 14.83 -1.33 -1.10
C ILE A 348 13.34 -1.08 -1.33
N LEU A 349 12.84 0.08 -0.95
CA LEU A 349 11.43 0.42 -1.15
C LEU A 349 11.08 0.61 -2.62
N TYR A 350 11.98 1.16 -3.43
CA TYR A 350 11.81 1.25 -4.88
C TYR A 350 11.57 -0.13 -5.50
N HIS A 351 12.29 -1.16 -5.04
CA HIS A 351 12.10 -2.52 -5.52
C HIS A 351 10.66 -3.05 -5.31
N TYR A 352 10.02 -2.70 -4.19
CA TYR A 352 8.67 -3.18 -3.85
C TYR A 352 7.54 -2.27 -4.36
N THR A 353 7.79 -0.97 -4.40
CA THR A 353 6.78 0.06 -4.67
C THR A 353 6.87 0.63 -6.08
N GLY A 354 7.98 0.42 -6.80
CA GLY A 354 8.26 1.02 -8.12
C GLY A 354 8.62 2.50 -8.06
N VAL A 355 8.75 3.04 -6.85
CA VAL A 355 8.76 4.48 -6.58
C VAL A 355 9.83 4.84 -5.56
N PHE A 356 10.58 5.90 -5.83
CA PHE A 356 11.47 6.50 -4.82
C PHE A 356 10.68 7.41 -3.86
N ILE A 357 11.16 7.52 -2.63
CA ILE A 357 10.68 8.47 -1.63
C ILE A 357 10.80 9.88 -2.22
N SER A 358 9.73 10.69 -2.08
CA SER A 358 9.77 12.07 -2.54
C SER A 358 10.90 12.84 -1.83
N SER A 359 11.62 13.69 -2.55
CA SER A 359 12.77 14.43 -1.99
C SER A 359 12.39 15.24 -0.75
N GLY A 360 11.18 15.81 -0.71
CA GLY A 360 10.64 16.49 0.46
C GLY A 360 10.49 15.56 1.66
N THR A 361 9.86 14.38 1.48
CA THR A 361 9.72 13.39 2.56
C THR A 361 11.08 12.84 3.01
N PHE A 362 11.98 12.56 2.06
CA PHE A 362 13.33 12.09 2.36
C PHE A 362 14.08 13.09 3.25
N LEU A 363 14.05 14.39 2.88
CA LEU A 363 14.68 15.45 3.66
C LEU A 363 14.02 15.61 5.04
N THR A 364 12.69 15.51 5.13
CA THR A 364 11.98 15.58 6.41
C THR A 364 12.40 14.45 7.34
N ILE A 365 12.47 13.21 6.85
CA ILE A 365 12.92 12.04 7.63
C ILE A 365 14.39 12.20 8.06
N LEU A 366 15.26 12.58 7.11
CA LEU A 366 16.68 12.81 7.36
C LEU A 366 16.90 13.87 8.44
N LEU A 367 16.29 15.04 8.28
CA LEU A 367 16.48 16.16 9.21
C LEU A 367 15.82 15.89 10.56
N GLY A 368 14.63 15.26 10.59
CA GLY A 368 13.96 14.87 11.82
C GLY A 368 14.86 14.00 12.70
N TYR A 369 15.34 12.88 12.17
CA TYR A 369 16.21 11.98 12.91
C TYR A 369 17.60 12.57 13.19
N LEU A 370 18.13 13.41 12.30
CA LEU A 370 19.39 14.11 12.55
C LEU A 370 19.27 15.06 13.75
N VAL A 371 18.20 15.85 13.82
CA VAL A 371 17.95 16.78 14.94
C VAL A 371 17.78 16.01 16.24
N GLU A 372 17.06 14.90 16.24
CA GLU A 372 16.90 14.05 17.43
C GLU A 372 18.23 13.47 17.91
N ILE A 373 19.03 12.89 17.02
CA ILE A 373 20.33 12.28 17.37
C ILE A 373 21.32 13.34 17.84
N ILE A 374 21.44 14.47 17.14
CA ILE A 374 22.35 15.55 17.50
C ILE A 374 21.89 16.22 18.80
N GLY A 375 20.59 16.47 18.96
CA GLY A 375 20.01 17.07 20.15
C GLY A 375 20.27 16.21 21.39
N PHE A 376 19.98 14.91 21.29
CA PHE A 376 20.24 13.97 22.38
C PHE A 376 21.75 13.83 22.67
N ALA A 377 22.60 13.68 21.64
CA ALA A 377 24.04 13.65 21.83
C ALA A 377 24.54 14.95 22.52
N GLY A 378 24.00 16.10 22.14
CA GLY A 378 24.31 17.39 22.76
C GLY A 378 23.99 17.41 24.26
N ILE A 379 22.82 16.89 24.65
CA ILE A 379 22.45 16.75 26.07
C ILE A 379 23.46 15.87 26.81
N ILE A 380 23.85 14.71 26.26
CA ILE A 380 24.83 13.85 26.93
C ILE A 380 26.20 14.53 27.03
N TYR A 381 26.64 15.26 26.01
CA TYR A 381 27.87 16.05 26.06
C TYR A 381 27.84 17.15 27.12
N LEU A 382 26.68 17.76 27.38
CA LEU A 382 26.53 18.77 28.44
C LEU A 382 26.56 18.16 29.85
N VAL A 383 26.06 16.93 30.00
CA VAL A 383 26.02 16.22 31.30
C VAL A 383 27.34 15.50 31.61
N SER A 384 28.19 15.23 30.61
CA SER A 384 29.46 14.49 30.75
C SER A 384 30.65 15.37 31.14
#